data_AF-A0A535Q1H5-F1
#
_entry.id   AF-A0A535Q1H5-F1
#
_cell.length_a   1.000
_cell.length_b   1.000
_cell.length_c   1.000
_cell.angle_alpha   90.00
_cell.angle_beta   90.00
_cell.angle_gamma   90.00
#
_symmetry.space_group_name_H-M   'P 1'
#
loop_
_entity.id
_entity.type
_entity.pdbx_description
1 polymer ?
#
loop_
_entity_poly.entity_id
_entity_poly.type
_entity_poly.pdbx_seq_one_letter_code
_entity_poly.pdbx_strand_id
1 'polypeptide(L)'
;MLILDLKLGDVSGQDILKQLKDDHVTEDIPVIVYTAAVLEAGEVSKLVTGDPVRYQGVHVVQKPFELESLLALVQQVLTEPVS
;
A
#
# COMPACT_ATOMS: atom_id res chain seq x y z
N MET A 1 -1.15 8.76 6.28
CA MET A 1 -0.64 7.40 5.96
C MET A 1 -1.60 6.36 6.51
N LEU A 2 -1.83 5.28 5.76
CA LEU A 2 -2.61 4.11 6.17
C LEU A 2 -1.76 2.83 6.07
N ILE A 3 -2.04 1.86 6.92
CA ILE A 3 -1.51 0.49 6.80
C ILE A 3 -2.69 -0.42 6.49
N LEU A 4 -2.62 -1.16 5.39
CA LEU A 4 -3.75 -1.91 4.83
C LEU A 4 -3.40 -3.40 4.70
N ASP A 5 -4.14 -4.27 5.38
CA ASP A 5 -4.08 -5.72 5.10
C ASP A 5 -4.93 -6.06 3.87
N LEU A 6 -4.49 -7.03 3.07
CA LEU A 6 -5.26 -7.50 1.91
C LEU A 6 -6.29 -8.56 2.28
N LYS A 7 -6.05 -9.30 3.38
CA LYS A 7 -6.92 -10.38 3.82
C LYS A 7 -7.90 -9.88 4.90
N LEU A 8 -8.92 -9.13 4.49
CA LEU A 8 -9.90 -8.51 5.39
C LEU A 8 -11.23 -9.29 5.49
N GLY A 9 -11.14 -10.62 5.58
CA GLY A 9 -12.31 -11.49 5.69
C GLY A 9 -13.19 -11.38 4.43
N ASP A 10 -14.37 -10.76 4.58
CA ASP A 10 -15.36 -10.59 3.51
C ASP A 10 -15.06 -9.43 2.56
N VAL A 11 -14.10 -8.56 2.92
CA VAL A 11 -13.74 -7.38 2.11
C VAL A 11 -12.37 -7.57 1.47
N SER A 12 -12.26 -7.21 0.19
CA SER A 12 -11.00 -7.21 -0.56
C SER A 12 -10.19 -5.96 -0.22
N GLY A 13 -9.03 -6.13 0.41
CA GLY A 13 -8.12 -5.00 0.65
C GLY A 13 -7.58 -4.39 -0.65
N GLN A 14 -7.51 -5.17 -1.74
CA GLN A 14 -7.15 -4.62 -3.04
C GLN A 14 -8.21 -3.64 -3.56
N ASP A 15 -9.49 -3.93 -3.36
CA ASP A 15 -10.56 -3.04 -3.80
C ASP A 15 -10.66 -1.78 -2.94
N ILE A 16 -10.37 -1.89 -1.63
CA ILE A 16 -10.18 -0.72 -0.77
C ILE A 16 -9.04 0.14 -1.29
N LEU A 17 -7.88 -0.45 -1.64
CA LEU A 17 -6.76 0.31 -2.20
C LEU A 17 -7.15 1.06 -3.48
N LYS A 18 -7.89 0.40 -4.39
CA LYS A 18 -8.38 1.06 -5.62
C LYS A 18 -9.27 2.24 -5.28
N GLN A 19 -10.26 2.05 -4.39
CA GLN A 19 -11.18 3.11 -3.97
C GLN A 19 -10.44 4.30 -3.36
N LEU A 20 -9.46 4.05 -2.50
CA LEU A 20 -8.63 5.11 -1.90
C LEU A 20 -7.89 5.93 -2.98
N LYS A 21 -7.43 5.28 -4.05
CA LYS A 21 -6.71 5.93 -5.16
C LYS A 21 -7.62 6.45 -6.27
N ASP A 22 -8.93 6.23 -6.20
CA ASP A 22 -9.94 6.77 -7.12
C ASP A 22 -10.62 8.03 -6.58
N ASP A 23 -10.54 8.27 -5.28
CA ASP A 23 -11.18 9.40 -4.61
C ASP A 23 -10.18 10.55 -4.42
N HIS A 24 -10.50 11.73 -4.97
CA HIS A 24 -9.65 12.93 -4.93
C HIS A 24 -9.31 13.40 -3.50
N VAL A 25 -10.07 12.98 -2.49
CA VAL A 25 -9.81 13.34 -1.09
C VAL A 25 -8.75 12.42 -0.49
N THR A 26 -8.65 11.19 -0.98
CA THR A 26 -7.81 10.15 -0.38
C THR A 26 -6.67 9.68 -1.28
N GLU A 27 -6.64 10.08 -2.56
CA GLU A 27 -5.68 9.59 -3.54
C GLU A 27 -4.22 9.86 -3.14
N ASP A 28 -3.96 10.99 -2.49
CA ASP A 28 -2.62 11.37 -2.04
C ASP A 28 -2.20 10.72 -0.72
N ILE A 29 -3.11 9.99 -0.04
CA ILE A 29 -2.77 9.33 1.22
C ILE A 29 -1.75 8.22 0.94
N PRO A 30 -0.57 8.22 1.59
CA PRO A 30 0.37 7.12 1.44
C PRO A 30 -0.17 5.84 2.08
N VAL A 31 -0.01 4.71 1.39
CA VAL A 31 -0.55 3.41 1.83
C VAL A 31 0.57 2.38 1.88
N ILE A 32 0.78 1.79 3.05
CA ILE A 32 1.63 0.61 3.20
C ILE A 32 0.72 -0.62 3.22
N VAL A 33 0.74 -1.40 2.15
CA VAL A 33 0.05 -2.68 2.07
C VAL A 33 0.84 -3.70 2.87
N TYR A 34 0.21 -4.25 3.89
CA TYR A 34 0.81 -5.08 4.92
C TYR A 34 0.09 -6.42 5.02
N THR A 35 0.63 -7.46 4.38
CA THR A 35 -0.12 -8.73 4.19
C THR A 35 0.74 -9.98 4.29
N ALA A 36 0.13 -11.10 4.72
CA ALA A 36 0.70 -12.45 4.60
C ALA A 36 0.18 -13.19 3.35
N ALA A 37 -0.75 -12.59 2.62
CA ALA A 37 -1.41 -13.20 1.47
C ALA A 37 -0.53 -13.01 0.22
N VAL A 38 0.31 -14.02 -0.07
CA VAL A 38 1.40 -13.92 -1.06
C VAL A 38 0.87 -13.70 -2.48
N LEU A 39 -0.24 -14.34 -2.85
CA LEU A 39 -0.81 -14.23 -4.20
C LEU A 39 -1.34 -12.81 -4.43
N GLU A 40 -2.16 -12.32 -3.51
CA GLU A 40 -2.78 -11.01 -3.54
C GLU A 40 -1.72 -9.90 -3.47
N ALA A 41 -0.67 -10.09 -2.67
CA ALA A 41 0.47 -9.19 -2.63
C ALA A 41 1.20 -9.12 -3.98
N GLY A 42 1.33 -10.24 -4.69
CA GLY A 42 1.89 -10.29 -6.03
C GLY A 42 1.02 -9.56 -7.05
N GLU A 43 -0.30 -9.69 -6.95
CA GLU A 43 -1.25 -8.98 -7.81
C GLU A 43 -1.25 -7.46 -7.54
N VAL A 44 -1.23 -7.05 -6.28
CA VAL A 44 -1.12 -5.63 -5.90
C VAL A 44 0.23 -5.07 -6.34
N SER A 45 1.33 -5.81 -6.17
CA SER A 45 2.64 -5.37 -6.66
C SER A 45 2.60 -5.12 -8.17
N LYS A 46 2.00 -6.03 -8.96
CA LYS A 46 1.83 -5.84 -10.40
C LYS A 46 0.98 -4.61 -10.72
N LEU A 47 -0.13 -4.43 -10.01
CA LEU A 47 -1.02 -3.28 -10.15
C LEU A 47 -0.28 -1.96 -9.93
N VAL A 48 0.48 -1.85 -8.82
CA VAL A 48 1.27 -0.67 -8.47
C VAL A 48 2.33 -0.39 -9.53
N THR A 49 3.06 -1.43 -9.99
CA THR A 49 4.07 -1.26 -11.04
C THR A 49 3.49 -0.93 -12.42
N GLY A 50 2.23 -1.32 -12.67
CA GLY A 50 1.54 -1.07 -13.94
C GLY A 50 1.05 0.36 -14.11
N ASP A 51 0.83 1.07 -13.00
CA ASP A 51 0.41 2.48 -13.00
C ASP A 51 1.10 3.26 -11.85
N PRO A 52 2.39 3.61 -12.02
CA PRO A 52 3.18 4.20 -10.95
C PRO A 52 2.73 5.62 -10.57
N VAL A 53 2.01 6.32 -11.45
CA VAL A 53 1.48 7.66 -11.16
C VAL A 53 0.28 7.53 -10.23
N ARG A 54 -0.69 6.68 -10.59
CA ARG A 54 -1.89 6.46 -9.78
C ARG A 54 -1.60 5.86 -8.41
N TYR A 55 -0.66 4.92 -8.35
CA TYR A 55 -0.28 4.26 -7.10
C TYR A 55 0.97 4.85 -6.45
N GLN A 56 1.23 6.13 -6.69
CA GLN A 56 2.28 6.86 -5.97
C GLN A 56 2.03 6.80 -4.45
N GLY A 57 3.12 6.63 -3.69
CA GLY A 57 3.07 6.47 -2.24
C GLY A 57 2.47 5.14 -1.76
N VAL A 58 2.33 4.14 -2.64
CA VAL A 58 1.92 2.79 -2.26
C VAL A 58 3.13 1.87 -2.17
N HIS A 59 3.29 1.23 -1.01
CA HIS A 59 4.38 0.30 -0.75
C HIS A 59 3.84 -1.03 -0.26
N VAL A 60 4.30 -2.13 -0.85
CA VAL A 60 3.86 -3.48 -0.47
C VAL A 60 4.93 -4.13 0.42
N VAL A 61 4.54 -4.54 1.62
CA VAL A 61 5.36 -5.24 2.60
C VAL A 61 4.72 -6.59 2.92
N GLN A 62 5.46 -7.67 2.67
CA GLN A 62 5.01 -9.03 2.95
C GLN A 62 5.50 -9.52 4.31
N LYS A 63 4.69 -10.31 5.00
CA LYS A 63 5.08 -11.03 6.22
C LYS A 63 5.84 -12.33 5.88
N PRO A 64 6.87 -12.72 6.66
CA PRO A 64 7.51 -11.97 7.74
C PRO A 64 8.44 -10.87 7.21
N PHE A 65 8.69 -9.84 8.01
CA PHE A 65 9.53 -8.69 7.67
C PHE A 65 10.40 -8.32 8.88
N GLU A 66 11.46 -7.55 8.61
CA GLU A 66 12.30 -6.97 9.66
C GLU A 66 11.71 -5.63 10.13
N LEU A 67 11.63 -5.44 11.44
CA LEU A 67 11.07 -4.22 12.04
C LEU A 67 11.81 -2.97 11.57
N GLU A 68 13.14 -3.03 11.48
CA GLU A 68 13.98 -1.92 11.03
C GLU A 68 13.66 -1.53 9.59
N SER A 69 13.42 -2.49 8.69
CA SER A 69 13.03 -2.20 7.31
C SER A 69 11.66 -1.52 7.24
N LEU A 70 10.70 -1.94 8.08
CA LEU A 70 9.39 -1.28 8.14
C LEU A 70 9.50 0.14 8.71
N LEU A 71 10.30 0.35 9.75
CA LEU A 71 10.52 1.67 10.34
C LEU A 71 11.20 2.61 9.36
N ALA A 72 12.18 2.14 8.60
CA ALA A 72 12.83 2.92 7.55
C ALA A 72 11.84 3.33 6.46
N LEU A 73 10.95 2.40 6.03
CA LEU A 73 9.92 2.69 5.05
C LEU A 73 8.91 3.73 5.55
N VAL A 74 8.43 3.58 6.79
CA VAL A 74 7.50 4.55 7.40
C VAL A 74 8.14 5.93 7.48
N GLN A 75 9.41 6.02 7.89
CA GLN A 75 10.13 7.28 7.94
C GLN A 75 10.25 7.92 6.55
N GLN A 76 10.62 7.13 5.53
CA GLN A 76 10.69 7.61 4.15
C GLN A 76 9.34 8.20 3.72
N VAL A 77 8.26 7.45 3.88
CA VAL A 77 6.90 7.85 3.48
C VAL A 77 6.43 9.11 4.18
N LEU A 78 6.78 9.31 5.45
CA LEU A 78 6.41 10.53 6.20
C LEU A 78 7.22 11.76 5.79
N THR A 79 8.37 11.57 5.13
CA THR A 79 9.25 12.65 4.67
C THR A 79 9.04 13.02 3.19
N GLU A 80 8.25 12.24 2.46
CA GLU A 80 7.88 12.57 1.09
C GLU A 80 6.96 13.80 1.07
N PRO A 81 7.31 14.87 0.33
CA PRO A 81 6.48 16.06 0.25
C PRO A 81 5.14 15.70 -0.41
N VAL A 82 4.04 16.01 0.28
CA VAL A 82 2.70 16.01 -0.30
C VAL A 82 2.72 17.09 -1.39
N SER A 83 2.66 16.67 -2.65
CA SER A 83 2.72 17.57 -3.82
C SER A 83 1.41 18.31 -4.02
#